data_AF-A0A1F9SEL7-F1
#
_entry.id   AF-A0A1F9SEL7-F1
#
_cell.length_a   1.000
_cell.length_b   1.000
_cell.length_c   1.000
_cell.angle_alpha   90.00
_cell.angle_beta   90.00
_cell.angle_gamma   90.00
#
_symmetry.space_group_name_H-M   'P 1'
#
loop_
_entity.id
_entity.type
_entity.pdbx_description
1 polymer ?
#
loop_
_entity_poly.entity_id
_entity_poly.type
_entity_poly.pdbx_seq_one_letter_code
_entity_poly.pdbx_strand_id
1 'polypeptide(L)'
;MKNKFALTAGLVLFAGLGLAFAAADVKTPADSGIKVESPKVKEFKDILFKLVRQDEYLDEAVETLDTANSRLTVADLSALRVSLRSIANNLRHISALNKAEFSSIESGSELSAYTNTIMSYSRKVNRKVGQVNVLVAGLAAKNKKAAMRDAVASRKGGKKVRGKKITDIVAEQRAMDALAAELKGLGAASRSLNATSKWLYIASK
;
A
#
# COMPACT_ATOMS: atom_id res chain seq x y z
N MET A 1 -10.46 -25.56 45.66
CA MET A 1 -9.61 -26.36 44.75
C MET A 1 -8.56 -25.40 44.21
N LYS A 2 -7.37 -25.15 44.79
CA LYS A 2 -6.26 -25.98 45.31
C LYS A 2 -5.66 -26.94 44.27
N ASN A 3 -4.42 -26.61 43.86
CA ASN A 3 -3.25 -27.39 43.39
C ASN A 3 -2.69 -26.71 42.12
N LYS A 4 -1.56 -25.97 42.07
CA LYS A 4 -0.19 -26.03 42.63
C LYS A 4 0.63 -27.27 42.21
N PHE A 5 1.76 -26.99 41.53
CA PHE A 5 2.96 -27.83 41.26
C PHE A 5 2.75 -29.04 40.32
N ALA A 6 3.71 -29.57 39.56
CA ALA A 6 5.17 -29.59 39.69
C ALA A 6 5.89 -29.85 38.34
N LEU A 7 7.18 -29.52 38.29
CA LEU A 7 8.21 -30.11 37.43
C LEU A 7 8.25 -31.64 37.54
N THR A 8 8.57 -32.35 36.45
CA THR A 8 9.53 -33.48 36.35
C THR A 8 9.58 -33.95 34.88
N ALA A 9 10.73 -33.83 34.22
CA ALA A 9 11.74 -34.89 34.06
C ALA A 9 11.17 -36.17 33.41
N GLY A 10 11.30 -36.25 32.09
CA GLY A 10 11.06 -37.46 31.28
C GLY A 10 12.26 -37.70 30.38
N LEU A 11 13.35 -38.15 31.00
CA LEU A 11 14.54 -38.68 30.35
C LEU A 11 14.14 -39.96 29.58
N VAL A 12 14.05 -39.90 28.26
CA VAL A 12 13.95 -41.11 27.43
C VAL A 12 15.36 -41.44 26.92
N LEU A 13 16.07 -42.22 27.73
CA LEU A 13 17.22 -43.02 27.31
C LEU A 13 16.69 -44.13 26.38
N PHE A 14 16.76 -43.93 25.06
CA PHE A 14 16.85 -45.08 24.16
C PHE A 14 18.32 -45.48 24.02
N ALA A 15 18.78 -46.23 25.03
CA ALA A 15 19.94 -47.09 24.87
C ALA A 15 19.54 -48.26 23.97
N GLY A 16 19.86 -48.14 22.69
CA GLY A 16 19.89 -49.26 21.75
C GLY A 16 21.33 -49.62 21.44
N LEU A 17 21.95 -50.45 22.27
CA LEU A 17 23.19 -51.15 21.91
C LEU A 17 22.86 -52.13 20.77
N GLY A 18 23.31 -51.79 19.56
CA GLY A 18 23.40 -52.67 18.41
C GLY A 18 24.87 -52.76 17.99
N LEU A 19 25.36 -53.99 17.89
CA LEU A 19 26.73 -54.41 17.65
C LEU A 19 27.39 -53.81 16.40
N ALA A 20 28.71 -53.67 16.49
CA ALA A 20 29.64 -53.21 15.46
C ALA A 20 29.54 -53.96 14.13
N PHE A 21 29.68 -53.23 13.01
CA PHE A 21 30.66 -53.50 11.95
C PHE A 21 30.72 -52.36 10.92
N ALA A 22 31.92 -52.14 10.38
CA ALA A 22 32.29 -51.32 9.21
C ALA A 22 32.39 -49.79 9.39
N ALA A 23 33.62 -49.31 9.20
CA ALA A 23 33.99 -47.91 9.08
C ALA A 23 33.26 -47.26 7.89
N ALA A 24 32.50 -46.20 8.17
CA ALA A 24 32.03 -45.26 7.16
C ALA A 24 32.14 -43.85 7.75
N ASP A 25 32.75 -42.96 6.97
CA ASP A 25 32.95 -41.55 7.29
C ASP A 25 31.72 -40.93 7.94
N VAL A 26 31.91 -40.37 9.13
CA VAL A 26 30.92 -39.57 9.84
C VAL A 26 30.74 -38.29 9.05
N LYS A 27 29.76 -38.26 8.14
CA LYS A 27 29.10 -37.01 7.77
C LYS A 27 28.33 -36.55 8.99
N THR A 28 28.91 -35.58 9.70
CA THR A 28 28.22 -34.71 10.64
C THR A 28 26.91 -34.26 9.99
N PRO A 29 25.74 -34.49 10.58
CA PRO A 29 24.50 -33.95 10.04
C PRO A 29 24.64 -32.43 10.06
N ALA A 30 24.41 -31.82 8.90
CA ALA A 30 24.38 -30.39 8.73
C ALA A 30 23.47 -29.80 9.81
N ASP A 31 24.08 -28.98 10.66
CA ASP A 31 23.40 -28.04 11.53
C ASP A 31 22.39 -27.31 10.64
N SER A 32 21.10 -27.64 10.78
CA SER A 32 20.03 -26.89 10.17
C SER A 32 19.94 -25.57 10.92
N GLY A 33 20.96 -24.73 10.69
CA GLY A 33 21.06 -23.41 11.23
C GLY A 33 19.81 -22.67 10.84
N ILE A 34 18.97 -22.40 11.83
CA ILE A 34 17.95 -21.37 11.75
C ILE A 34 18.75 -20.11 11.38
N LYS A 35 18.76 -19.74 10.09
CA LYS A 35 19.38 -18.49 9.63
C LYS A 35 18.63 -17.39 10.36
N VAL A 36 19.22 -16.89 11.45
CA VAL A 36 18.72 -15.72 12.16
C VAL A 36 18.82 -14.57 11.17
N GLU A 37 17.66 -14.18 10.64
CA GLU A 37 17.55 -13.13 9.65
C GLU A 37 18.11 -11.83 10.23
N SER A 38 18.95 -11.12 9.47
CA SER A 38 19.54 -9.89 9.97
C SER A 38 18.44 -8.85 10.21
N PRO A 39 18.55 -8.01 11.27
CA PRO A 39 17.56 -6.98 11.56
C PRO A 39 17.28 -6.06 10.36
N LYS A 40 18.31 -5.78 9.56
CA LYS A 40 18.20 -5.00 8.33
C LYS A 40 17.34 -5.66 7.26
N VAL A 41 17.53 -6.96 6.99
CA VAL A 41 16.68 -7.66 6.01
C VAL A 41 15.20 -7.59 6.44
N LYS A 42 14.92 -7.71 7.74
CA LYS A 42 13.56 -7.57 8.28
C LYS A 42 12.97 -6.18 8.06
N GLU A 43 13.74 -5.12 8.24
CA GLU A 43 13.33 -3.74 7.98
C GLU A 43 12.98 -3.53 6.50
N PHE A 44 13.83 -4.01 5.58
CA PHE A 44 13.57 -3.90 4.14
C PHE A 44 12.36 -4.72 3.68
N LYS A 45 12.14 -5.90 4.27
CA LYS A 45 10.91 -6.67 4.05
C LYS A 45 9.68 -5.90 4.52
N ASP A 46 9.70 -5.29 5.72
CA ASP A 46 8.58 -4.49 6.23
C ASP A 46 8.26 -3.29 5.33
N ILE A 47 9.29 -2.57 4.87
CA ILE A 47 9.14 -1.49 3.89
C ILE A 47 8.46 -2.00 2.62
N LEU A 48 8.92 -3.14 2.10
CA LEU A 48 8.35 -3.76 0.90
C LEU A 48 6.90 -4.18 1.10
N PHE A 49 6.55 -4.84 2.21
CA PHE A 49 5.18 -5.24 2.51
C PHE A 49 4.24 -4.05 2.63
N LYS A 50 4.67 -2.99 3.34
CA LYS A 50 3.90 -1.74 3.43
C LYS A 50 3.65 -1.14 2.05
N LEU A 51 4.64 -1.19 1.16
CA LEU A 51 4.55 -0.68 -0.20
C LEU A 51 3.63 -1.53 -1.09
N VAL A 52 3.75 -2.85 -1.07
CA VAL A 52 2.87 -3.77 -1.80
C VAL A 52 1.41 -3.56 -1.38
N ARG A 53 1.15 -3.40 -0.08
CA ARG A 53 -0.20 -3.11 0.41
C ARG A 53 -0.77 -1.78 -0.13
N GLN A 54 0.07 -0.75 -0.32
CA GLN A 54 -0.40 0.48 -0.97
C GLN A 54 -0.63 0.31 -2.48
N ASP A 55 0.13 -0.59 -3.12
CA ASP A 55 -0.07 -0.95 -4.52
C ASP A 55 -1.43 -1.63 -4.74
N GLU A 56 -1.82 -2.52 -3.83
CA GLU A 56 -3.14 -3.20 -3.80
C GLU A 56 -4.27 -2.21 -3.55
N TYR A 57 -4.15 -1.34 -2.55
CA TYR A 57 -5.17 -0.30 -2.28
C TYR A 57 -5.36 0.68 -3.44
N LEU A 58 -4.31 0.90 -4.25
CA LEU A 58 -4.43 1.69 -5.47
C LEU A 58 -5.11 0.90 -6.59
N ASP A 59 -4.98 -0.43 -6.67
CA ASP A 59 -5.77 -1.25 -7.59
C ASP A 59 -7.26 -1.17 -7.25
N GLU A 60 -7.62 -1.36 -5.97
CA GLU A 60 -9.01 -1.24 -5.50
C GLU A 60 -9.60 0.15 -5.83
N ALA A 61 -8.80 1.21 -5.65
CA ALA A 61 -9.22 2.56 -6.00
C ALA A 61 -9.41 2.74 -7.52
N VAL A 62 -8.53 2.17 -8.34
CA VAL A 62 -8.65 2.19 -9.80
C VAL A 62 -9.90 1.42 -10.25
N GLU A 63 -10.12 0.21 -9.73
CA GLU A 63 -11.29 -0.61 -10.04
C GLU A 63 -12.60 0.08 -9.66
N THR A 64 -12.64 0.69 -8.45
CA THR A 64 -13.80 1.47 -8.01
C THR A 64 -14.09 2.62 -8.96
N LEU A 65 -13.05 3.34 -9.39
CA LEU A 65 -13.19 4.49 -10.28
C LEU A 65 -13.59 4.10 -11.71
N ASP A 66 -13.09 2.97 -12.21
CA ASP A 66 -13.36 2.49 -13.56
C ASP A 66 -14.77 1.89 -13.68
N THR A 67 -15.19 1.10 -12.68
CA THR A 67 -16.52 0.47 -12.63
C THR A 67 -17.65 1.45 -12.33
N ALA A 68 -17.36 2.57 -11.65
CA ALA A 68 -18.38 3.54 -11.22
C ALA A 68 -19.18 4.20 -12.35
N ASN A 69 -18.74 4.07 -13.61
CA ASN A 69 -19.43 4.51 -14.82
C ASN A 69 -20.13 5.89 -14.66
N SER A 70 -19.42 6.85 -14.04
CA SER A 70 -19.83 8.24 -13.74
C SER A 70 -20.88 8.51 -12.65
N ARG A 71 -21.27 7.53 -11.83
CA ARG A 71 -22.31 7.68 -10.77
C ARG A 71 -21.79 7.54 -9.34
N LEU A 72 -20.61 8.09 -9.01
CA LEU A 72 -20.19 8.16 -7.62
C LEU A 72 -21.07 9.15 -6.86
N THR A 73 -21.63 8.71 -5.73
CA THR A 73 -22.37 9.56 -4.81
C THR A 73 -21.41 10.40 -3.96
N VAL A 74 -21.93 11.41 -3.26
CA VAL A 74 -21.13 12.20 -2.29
C VAL A 74 -20.48 11.30 -1.22
N ALA A 75 -21.17 10.24 -0.81
CA ALA A 75 -20.64 9.28 0.16
C ALA A 75 -19.44 8.51 -0.42
N ASP A 76 -19.54 8.04 -1.68
CA ASP A 76 -18.47 7.32 -2.35
C ASP A 76 -17.25 8.22 -2.57
N LEU A 77 -17.47 9.48 -2.97
CA LEU A 77 -16.41 10.48 -3.11
C LEU A 77 -15.70 10.74 -1.77
N SER A 78 -16.46 10.79 -0.66
CA SER A 78 -15.90 10.96 0.67
C SER A 78 -15.09 9.73 1.13
N ALA A 79 -15.60 8.52 0.87
CA ALA A 79 -14.90 7.27 1.19
C ALA A 79 -13.60 7.15 0.39
N LEU A 80 -13.65 7.41 -0.91
CA LEU A 80 -12.49 7.45 -1.78
C LEU A 80 -11.47 8.49 -1.28
N ARG A 81 -11.93 9.69 -0.92
CA ARG A 81 -11.07 10.75 -0.34
C ARG A 81 -10.32 10.24 0.90
N VAL A 82 -11.00 9.56 1.83
CA VAL A 82 -10.36 9.00 3.03
C VAL A 82 -9.34 7.93 2.66
N SER A 83 -9.69 7.03 1.74
CA SER A 83 -8.77 5.99 1.26
C SER A 83 -7.50 6.60 0.64
N LEU A 84 -7.64 7.53 -0.31
CA LEU A 84 -6.50 8.19 -0.96
C LEU A 84 -5.62 8.98 0.02
N ARG A 85 -6.22 9.62 1.02
CA ARG A 85 -5.47 10.28 2.10
C ARG A 85 -4.65 9.29 2.92
N SER A 86 -5.25 8.15 3.29
CA SER A 86 -4.57 7.08 4.02
C SER A 86 -3.37 6.56 3.22
N ILE A 87 -3.59 6.25 1.93
CA ILE A 87 -2.53 5.84 1.01
C ILE A 87 -1.42 6.90 0.98
N ALA A 88 -1.76 8.18 0.76
CA ALA A 88 -0.77 9.25 0.70
C ALA A 88 0.07 9.35 1.99
N ASN A 89 -0.53 9.18 3.16
CA ASN A 89 0.19 9.17 4.44
C ASN A 89 1.15 7.97 4.56
N ASN A 90 0.71 6.78 4.15
CA ASN A 90 1.57 5.59 4.12
C ASN A 90 2.73 5.76 3.13
N LEU A 91 2.49 6.32 1.93
CA LEU A 91 3.56 6.61 0.98
C LEU A 91 4.59 7.59 1.55
N ARG A 92 4.16 8.61 2.31
CA ARG A 92 5.08 9.52 3.01
C ARG A 92 5.88 8.80 4.09
N HIS A 93 5.23 7.92 4.86
CA HIS A 93 5.91 7.13 5.88
C HIS A 93 6.96 6.21 5.26
N ILE A 94 6.62 5.46 4.21
CA ILE A 94 7.57 4.60 3.47
C ILE A 94 8.72 5.45 2.89
N SER A 95 8.41 6.62 2.33
CA SER A 95 9.45 7.54 1.84
C SER A 95 10.39 8.00 2.95
N ALA A 96 9.90 8.20 4.18
CA ALA A 96 10.72 8.53 5.34
C ALA A 96 11.57 7.32 5.80
N LEU A 97 11.01 6.10 5.80
CA LEU A 97 11.76 4.88 6.09
C LEU A 97 12.91 4.69 5.08
N ASN A 98 12.64 4.85 3.79
CA ASN A 98 13.69 4.79 2.76
C ASN A 98 14.81 5.80 3.02
N LYS A 99 14.48 7.03 3.45
CA LYS A 99 15.49 8.06 3.76
C LYS A 99 16.33 7.69 4.98
N ALA A 100 15.72 7.08 6.00
CA ALA A 100 16.44 6.66 7.20
C ALA A 100 17.52 5.61 6.88
N GLU A 101 17.28 4.79 5.85
CA GLU A 101 18.21 3.75 5.41
C GLU A 101 19.35 4.23 4.51
N PHE A 102 19.38 5.51 4.10
CA PHE A 102 20.40 6.00 3.15
C PHE A 102 21.82 5.91 3.67
N SER A 103 22.05 6.14 4.98
CA SER A 103 23.39 6.14 5.56
C SER A 103 23.87 4.75 5.98
N SER A 104 22.97 3.77 6.08
CA SER A 104 23.28 2.41 6.54
C SER A 104 23.37 1.38 5.44
N ILE A 105 23.13 1.77 4.19
CA ILE A 105 23.15 0.84 3.07
C ILE A 105 24.57 0.74 2.47
N GLU A 106 25.07 -0.49 2.40
CA GLU A 106 26.35 -0.80 1.79
C GLU A 106 26.13 -1.32 0.36
N SER A 107 27.00 -0.88 -0.57
CA SER A 107 27.01 -1.35 -1.95
C SER A 107 27.37 -2.84 -2.01
N GLY A 108 26.72 -3.57 -2.92
CA GLY A 108 26.95 -5.01 -3.08
C GLY A 108 26.38 -5.89 -1.95
N SER A 109 25.59 -5.33 -1.04
CA SER A 109 24.93 -6.09 0.03
C SER A 109 23.81 -7.01 -0.49
N GLU A 110 23.47 -8.02 0.30
CA GLU A 110 22.29 -8.89 0.09
C GLU A 110 20.97 -8.09 0.02
N LEU A 111 20.98 -6.84 0.49
CA LEU A 111 19.83 -5.92 0.48
C LEU A 111 19.53 -5.33 -0.91
N SER A 112 20.46 -5.44 -1.86
CA SER A 112 20.30 -4.93 -3.23
C SER A 112 19.07 -5.50 -3.97
N ALA A 113 18.70 -6.76 -3.69
CA ALA A 113 17.48 -7.36 -4.24
C ALA A 113 16.21 -6.65 -3.72
N TYR A 114 16.19 -6.31 -2.43
CA TYR A 114 15.06 -5.60 -1.81
C TYR A 114 14.96 -4.17 -2.30
N THR A 115 16.08 -3.43 -2.38
CA THR A 115 16.06 -2.04 -2.88
C THR A 115 15.62 -1.96 -4.34
N ASN A 116 16.06 -2.89 -5.18
CA ASN A 116 15.58 -3.00 -6.57
C ASN A 116 14.08 -3.28 -6.62
N THR A 117 13.58 -4.16 -5.76
CA THR A 117 12.15 -4.50 -5.68
C THR A 117 11.33 -3.30 -5.19
N ILE A 118 11.78 -2.61 -4.15
CA ILE A 118 11.17 -1.37 -3.63
C ILE A 118 11.13 -0.30 -4.74
N MET A 119 12.22 -0.12 -5.49
CA MET A 119 12.25 0.80 -6.63
C MET A 119 11.22 0.41 -7.70
N SER A 120 11.12 -0.87 -8.05
CA SER A 120 10.16 -1.37 -9.04
C SER A 120 8.71 -1.09 -8.60
N TYR A 121 8.36 -1.45 -7.36
CA TYR A 121 7.03 -1.18 -6.81
C TYR A 121 6.75 0.32 -6.69
N SER A 122 7.73 1.14 -6.32
CA SER A 122 7.54 2.60 -6.26
C SER A 122 7.16 3.20 -7.62
N ARG A 123 7.70 2.66 -8.71
CA ARG A 123 7.33 3.05 -10.09
C ARG A 123 5.92 2.56 -10.44
N LYS A 124 5.56 1.34 -10.04
CA LYS A 124 4.21 0.78 -10.24
C LYS A 124 3.16 1.64 -9.53
N VAL A 125 3.36 1.94 -8.25
CA VAL A 125 2.54 2.86 -7.46
C VAL A 125 2.44 4.23 -8.12
N ASN A 126 3.55 4.80 -8.61
CA ASN A 126 3.53 6.09 -9.30
C ASN A 126 2.69 6.08 -10.58
N ARG A 127 2.71 4.99 -11.35
CA ARG A 127 1.83 4.82 -12.53
C ARG A 127 0.36 4.75 -12.12
N LYS A 128 0.03 3.97 -11.08
CA LYS A 128 -1.35 3.84 -10.58
C LYS A 128 -1.89 5.15 -10.03
N VAL A 129 -1.09 5.91 -9.30
CA VAL A 129 -1.48 7.27 -8.85
C VAL A 129 -1.77 8.18 -10.06
N GLY A 130 -0.98 8.08 -11.13
CA GLY A 130 -1.27 8.74 -12.40
C GLY A 130 -2.62 8.33 -13.00
N GLN A 131 -2.93 7.03 -13.00
CA GLN A 131 -4.20 6.50 -13.50
C GLN A 131 -5.39 6.98 -12.66
N VAL A 132 -5.30 6.93 -11.33
CA VAL A 132 -6.31 7.48 -10.41
C VAL A 132 -6.57 8.96 -10.71
N ASN A 133 -5.52 9.76 -10.91
CA ASN A 133 -5.66 11.17 -11.27
C ASN A 133 -6.44 11.36 -12.58
N VAL A 134 -6.14 10.57 -13.61
CA VAL A 134 -6.83 10.63 -14.90
C VAL A 134 -8.30 10.24 -14.75
N LEU A 135 -8.60 9.16 -14.02
CA LEU A 135 -9.97 8.70 -13.80
C LEU A 135 -10.80 9.73 -13.05
N VAL A 136 -10.27 10.30 -11.96
CA VAL A 136 -10.98 11.35 -11.21
C VAL A 136 -11.15 12.62 -12.03
N ALA A 137 -10.16 13.03 -12.84
CA ALA A 137 -10.31 14.15 -13.76
C ALA A 137 -11.42 13.89 -14.80
N GLY A 138 -11.50 12.66 -15.32
CA GLY A 138 -12.58 12.22 -16.20
C GLY A 138 -13.95 12.29 -15.53
N LEU A 139 -14.06 11.86 -14.27
CA LEU A 139 -15.28 11.98 -13.46
C LEU A 139 -15.66 13.45 -13.23
N ALA A 140 -14.71 14.31 -12.88
CA ALA A 140 -14.95 15.74 -12.68
C ALA A 140 -15.48 16.41 -13.96
N ALA A 141 -14.90 16.09 -15.12
CA ALA A 141 -15.34 16.63 -16.41
C ALA A 141 -16.76 16.17 -16.77
N LYS A 142 -17.11 14.90 -16.50
CA LYS A 142 -18.46 14.37 -16.71
C LYS A 142 -19.47 15.00 -15.74
N ASN A 143 -19.10 15.16 -14.47
CA ASN A 143 -19.97 15.76 -13.46
C ASN A 143 -20.28 17.23 -13.78
N LYS A 144 -19.28 18.03 -14.19
CA LYS A 144 -19.49 19.43 -14.61
C LYS A 144 -20.48 19.55 -15.78
N LYS A 145 -20.38 18.67 -16.78
CA LYS A 145 -21.31 18.67 -17.93
C LYS A 145 -22.74 18.29 -17.53
N ALA A 146 -22.89 17.27 -16.68
CA ALA A 146 -24.21 16.82 -16.21
C ALA A 146 -24.88 17.85 -15.29
N ALA A 147 -24.13 18.40 -14.33
CA ALA A 147 -24.62 19.42 -13.40
C ALA A 147 -25.11 20.69 -14.12
N MET A 148 -24.42 21.13 -15.18
CA MET A 148 -24.85 22.29 -15.98
C MET A 148 -26.10 22.02 -16.83
N ARG A 149 -26.28 20.79 -17.30
CA ARG A 149 -27.45 20.39 -18.11
C ARG A 149 -28.70 20.18 -17.26
N ASP A 150 -28.53 19.61 -16.07
CA ASP A 150 -29.64 19.13 -15.23
C ASP A 150 -29.92 20.07 -14.04
N ALA A 151 -29.21 21.21 -13.94
CA ALA A 151 -29.53 22.27 -12.99
C ALA A 151 -30.91 22.87 -13.33
N VAL A 152 -31.83 22.80 -12.37
CA VAL A 152 -33.19 23.30 -12.55
C VAL A 152 -33.13 24.82 -12.77
N ALA A 153 -33.36 25.25 -14.02
CA ALA A 153 -33.64 26.64 -14.32
C ALA A 153 -34.91 27.03 -13.54
N SER A 154 -34.78 28.10 -12.76
CA SER A 154 -35.83 28.83 -12.05
C SER A 154 -37.26 28.53 -12.54
N ARG A 155 -38.11 28.12 -11.60
CA ARG A 155 -39.56 27.93 -11.75
C ARG A 155 -40.16 29.02 -12.65
N LYS A 156 -40.59 28.66 -13.86
CA LYS A 156 -41.58 29.43 -14.63
C LYS A 156 -42.72 28.49 -15.00
N GLY A 157 -43.90 28.69 -14.38
CA GLY A 157 -45.14 28.00 -14.78
C GLY A 157 -45.59 26.78 -13.95
N GLY A 158 -45.13 26.61 -12.71
CA GLY A 158 -45.81 25.71 -11.74
C GLY A 158 -45.66 24.19 -11.93
N LYS A 159 -45.07 23.69 -13.02
CA LYS A 159 -44.76 22.25 -13.19
C LYS A 159 -43.42 21.88 -12.53
N LYS A 160 -43.36 20.74 -11.81
CA LYS A 160 -42.11 20.19 -11.25
C LYS A 160 -41.18 19.78 -12.40
N VAL A 161 -40.10 20.53 -12.59
CA VAL A 161 -39.01 20.15 -13.50
C VAL A 161 -38.24 18.97 -12.86
N ARG A 162 -38.14 17.85 -13.57
CA ARG A 162 -37.28 16.73 -13.18
C ARG A 162 -35.81 17.18 -13.31
N GLY A 163 -35.11 17.32 -12.19
CA GLY A 163 -33.68 17.67 -12.12
C GLY A 163 -33.11 17.49 -10.72
N LYS A 164 -31.78 17.42 -10.56
CA LYS A 164 -31.12 17.36 -9.24
C LYS A 164 -31.32 18.68 -8.49
N LYS A 165 -31.42 18.63 -7.16
CA LYS A 165 -31.49 19.84 -6.34
C LYS A 165 -30.15 20.57 -6.41
N ILE A 166 -30.18 21.90 -6.44
CA ILE A 166 -28.97 22.75 -6.45
C ILE A 166 -28.07 22.44 -5.24
N THR A 167 -28.66 22.15 -4.08
CA THR A 167 -27.93 21.75 -2.86
C THR A 167 -27.08 20.50 -3.07
N ASP A 168 -27.61 19.52 -3.80
CA ASP A 168 -26.94 18.24 -4.05
C ASP A 168 -25.79 18.44 -5.05
N ILE A 169 -26.01 19.29 -6.07
CA ILE A 169 -24.97 19.69 -7.03
C ILE A 169 -23.82 20.41 -6.32
N VAL A 170 -24.12 21.35 -5.41
CA VAL A 170 -23.09 22.07 -4.64
C VAL A 170 -22.34 21.13 -3.70
N ALA A 171 -23.03 20.17 -3.07
CA ALA A 171 -22.39 19.17 -2.22
C ALA A 171 -21.44 18.26 -3.02
N GLU A 172 -21.86 17.80 -4.20
CA GLU A 172 -21.02 17.01 -5.11
C GLU A 172 -19.78 17.80 -5.57
N GLN A 173 -19.93 19.07 -5.95
CA GLN A 173 -18.81 19.92 -6.34
C GLN A 173 -17.80 20.08 -5.20
N ARG A 174 -18.26 20.36 -3.98
CA ARG A 174 -17.38 20.46 -2.80
C ARG A 174 -16.66 19.15 -2.49
N ALA A 175 -17.34 18.02 -2.63
CA ALA A 175 -16.74 16.71 -2.43
C ALA A 175 -15.65 16.42 -3.48
N MET A 176 -15.89 16.79 -4.74
CA MET A 176 -14.91 16.68 -5.82
C MET A 176 -13.70 17.59 -5.61
N ASP A 177 -13.91 18.83 -5.18
CA ASP A 177 -12.81 19.77 -4.90
C ASP A 177 -11.93 19.26 -3.74
N ALA A 178 -12.56 18.70 -2.70
CA ALA A 178 -11.85 18.08 -1.60
C ALA A 178 -11.08 16.82 -2.04
N LEU A 179 -11.66 16.00 -2.92
CA LEU A 179 -10.98 14.84 -3.50
C LEU A 179 -9.77 15.27 -4.35
N ALA A 180 -9.90 16.34 -5.15
CA ALA A 180 -8.82 16.89 -5.95
C ALA A 180 -7.64 17.40 -5.10
N ALA A 181 -7.91 17.96 -3.92
CA ALA A 181 -6.87 18.34 -2.97
C ALA A 181 -6.08 17.12 -2.46
N GLU A 182 -6.78 16.03 -2.11
CA GLU A 182 -6.11 14.79 -1.68
C GLU A 182 -5.27 14.16 -2.81
N LEU A 183 -5.75 14.23 -4.06
CA LEU A 183 -5.00 13.74 -5.22
C LEU A 183 -3.68 14.48 -5.42
N LYS A 184 -3.65 15.80 -5.21
CA LYS A 184 -2.38 16.56 -5.20
C LYS A 184 -1.44 16.06 -4.11
N GLY A 185 -1.98 15.80 -2.92
CA GLY A 185 -1.24 15.22 -1.81
C GLY A 185 -0.66 13.84 -2.11
N LEU A 186 -1.47 12.97 -2.71
CA LEU A 186 -1.09 11.63 -3.16
C LEU A 186 -0.01 11.67 -4.24
N GLY A 187 -0.16 12.54 -5.24
CA GLY A 187 0.83 12.75 -6.30
C GLY A 187 2.16 13.28 -5.78
N ALA A 188 2.14 14.17 -4.78
CA ALA A 188 3.37 14.61 -4.11
C ALA A 188 4.02 13.47 -3.31
N ALA A 189 3.24 12.72 -2.54
CA ALA A 189 3.72 11.58 -1.75
C ALA A 189 4.34 10.48 -2.63
N SER A 190 3.67 10.15 -3.74
CA SER A 190 4.15 9.16 -4.71
C SER A 190 5.46 9.59 -5.39
N ARG A 191 5.59 10.86 -5.78
CA ARG A 191 6.84 11.39 -6.33
C ARG A 191 7.98 11.36 -5.30
N SER A 192 7.72 11.71 -4.04
CA SER A 192 8.71 11.60 -2.96
C SER A 192 9.14 10.15 -2.74
N LEU A 193 8.20 9.21 -2.71
CA LEU A 193 8.50 7.79 -2.58
C LEU A 193 9.37 7.29 -3.75
N ASN A 194 9.01 7.61 -4.98
CA ASN A 194 9.77 7.22 -6.17
C ASN A 194 11.19 7.79 -6.15
N ALA A 195 11.35 9.07 -5.77
CA ALA A 195 12.65 9.71 -5.64
C ALA A 195 13.51 9.02 -4.55
N THR A 196 12.93 8.80 -3.36
CA THR A 196 13.65 8.17 -2.25
C THR A 196 13.99 6.71 -2.52
N SER A 197 13.10 5.96 -3.18
CA SER A 197 13.38 4.57 -3.61
C SER A 197 14.47 4.52 -4.68
N LYS A 198 14.51 5.49 -5.60
CA LYS A 198 15.59 5.61 -6.59
C LYS A 198 16.94 5.89 -5.92
N TRP A 199 16.98 6.78 -4.94
CA TRP A 199 18.21 7.06 -4.18
C TRP A 199 18.67 5.84 -3.38
N LEU A 200 17.74 5.14 -2.72
CA LEU A 200 18.03 3.90 -1.99
C LEU A 200 18.62 2.83 -2.92
N TYR A 201 18.06 2.68 -4.11
CA TYR A 201 18.59 1.78 -5.13
C TYR A 201 20.00 2.18 -5.60
N ILE A 202 20.22 3.47 -5.86
CA ILE A 202 21.54 3.98 -6.26
C ILE A 202 22.57 3.73 -5.15
N ALA A 203 22.22 4.00 -3.89
CA ALA A 203 23.11 3.80 -2.76
C ALA A 203 23.41 2.31 -2.48
N SER A 204 22.49 1.41 -2.81
CA SER A 204 22.70 -0.05 -2.69
C SER A 204 23.55 -0.67 -3.79
N LYS A 205 23.82 0.08 -4.87
CA LYS A 205 24.65 -0.34 -5.98
C LYS A 205 26.08 0.14 -5.80
#